data_AF-A0A7X6SPH2-F1
#
_entry.id   AF-A0A7X6SPH2-F1
#
_cell.length_a   1.000
_cell.length_b   1.000
_cell.length_c   1.000
_cell.angle_alpha   90.00
_cell.angle_beta   90.00
_cell.angle_gamma   90.00
#
_symmetry.space_group_name_H-M   'P 1'
#
loop_
_entity.id
_entity.type
_entity.pdbx_description
1 polymer ?
#
loop_
_entity_poly.entity_id
_entity_poly.type
_entity_poly.pdbx_seq_one_letter_code
_entity_poly.pdbx_strand_id
1 'polypeptide(L)'
;MTLNNNLDKLILKTSFVCTVCDGNIDEREINIIENLFSKTSLFNHEELQSELDKLTEEFNQNTDHFIKEYLSELQGADLSESQQLQIIKTAIETIKADE
;
A
#
# COMPACT_ATOMS: atom_id res chain seq x y z
N MET A 1 -9.66 3.71 19.45
CA MET A 1 -8.93 3.05 18.35
C MET A 1 -8.95 4.08 17.24
N THR A 2 -7.92 4.92 17.19
CA THR A 2 -8.03 6.20 16.51
C THR A 2 -6.82 6.41 15.62
N LEU A 3 -7.12 6.65 14.34
CA LEU A 3 -6.25 7.10 13.25
C LEU A 3 -5.21 6.10 12.74
N ASN A 4 -5.52 5.45 11.61
CA ASN A 4 -4.51 5.24 10.57
C ASN A 4 -4.02 6.63 10.17
N ASN A 5 -2.78 6.95 10.51
CA ASN A 5 -2.19 8.22 10.13
C ASN A 5 -1.93 8.22 8.62
N ASN A 6 -1.86 9.39 7.99
CA ASN A 6 -1.66 9.55 6.55
C ASN A 6 -0.47 8.70 6.02
N LEU A 7 0.58 8.55 6.84
CA LEU A 7 1.72 7.70 6.55
C LEU A 7 1.37 6.23 6.38
N ASP A 8 0.55 5.64 7.25
CA ASP A 8 0.23 4.21 7.24
C ASP A 8 -0.52 3.85 5.95
N LYS A 9 -1.40 4.76 5.51
CA LYS A 9 -2.09 4.65 4.21
C LYS A 9 -1.12 4.74 3.03
N LEU A 10 -0.16 5.67 3.08
CA LEU A 10 0.85 5.78 2.03
C LEU A 10 1.75 4.53 1.97
N ILE A 11 2.10 3.96 3.12
CA ILE A 11 2.87 2.70 3.20
C ILE A 11 2.05 1.55 2.58
N LEU A 12 0.77 1.41 2.94
CA LEU A 12 -0.11 0.39 2.36
C LEU A 12 -0.27 0.56 0.84
N LYS A 13 -0.59 1.78 0.36
CA LYS A 13 -0.71 2.08 -1.07
C LYS A 13 0.59 1.82 -1.83
N THR A 14 1.74 2.09 -1.20
CA THR A 14 3.05 1.79 -1.79
C THR A 14 3.25 0.29 -1.99
N SER A 15 3.01 -0.52 -0.96
CA SER A 15 3.08 -1.98 -1.12
C SER A 15 2.07 -2.49 -2.14
N PHE A 16 0.85 -1.96 -2.12
CA PHE A 16 -0.18 -2.34 -3.07
C PHE A 16 0.27 -2.10 -4.52
N VAL A 17 0.63 -0.86 -4.87
CA VAL A 17 1.07 -0.49 -6.22
C VAL A 17 2.30 -1.26 -6.66
N CYS A 18 3.27 -1.48 -5.75
CA CYS A 18 4.48 -2.24 -6.08
C CYS A 18 4.20 -3.72 -6.37
N THR A 19 3.12 -4.28 -5.83
CA THR A 19 2.75 -5.68 -6.06
C THR A 19 1.95 -5.80 -7.36
N VAL A 20 0.90 -5.00 -7.55
CA VAL A 20 -0.06 -5.12 -8.66
C VAL A 20 0.41 -4.48 -9.98
N CYS A 21 1.73 -4.41 -10.19
CA CYS A 21 2.36 -3.70 -11.31
C CYS A 21 1.94 -4.24 -12.69
N ASP A 22 1.51 -5.50 -12.78
CA ASP A 22 1.12 -6.15 -14.05
C ASP A 22 -0.33 -5.83 -14.47
N GLY A 23 -1.08 -5.12 -13.62
CA GLY A 23 -2.45 -4.69 -13.85
C GLY A 23 -3.52 -5.76 -13.58
N ASN A 24 -3.15 -6.95 -13.11
CA ASN A 24 -4.09 -8.01 -12.75
C ASN A 24 -3.95 -8.38 -11.27
N ILE A 25 -4.92 -7.96 -10.46
CA ILE A 25 -4.90 -8.28 -9.04
C ILE A 25 -5.30 -9.75 -8.82
N ASP A 26 -4.38 -10.58 -8.34
CA ASP A 26 -4.66 -11.97 -7.95
C ASP A 26 -4.47 -12.26 -6.44
N GLU A 27 -5.03 -13.37 -5.95
CA GLU A 27 -4.99 -13.71 -4.53
C GLU A 27 -3.57 -13.85 -3.96
N ARG A 28 -2.57 -14.20 -4.78
CA ARG A 28 -1.17 -14.33 -4.35
C ARG A 28 -0.58 -12.97 -4.03
N GLU A 29 -0.89 -11.97 -4.84
CA GLU A 29 -0.44 -10.58 -4.63
C GLU A 29 -1.03 -10.00 -3.33
N ILE A 30 -2.33 -10.23 -3.09
CA ILE A 30 -2.97 -9.83 -1.83
C ILE A 30 -2.30 -10.52 -0.63
N ASN A 31 -2.01 -11.83 -0.74
CA ASN A 31 -1.32 -12.57 0.30
C ASN A 31 0.10 -12.04 0.59
N ILE A 32 0.84 -11.54 -0.42
CA ILE A 32 2.16 -10.92 -0.21
C ILE A 32 2.02 -9.70 0.69
N ILE A 33 1.05 -8.84 0.39
CA ILE A 33 0.78 -7.63 1.18
C ILE A 33 0.34 -8.02 2.59
N GLU A 34 -0.60 -8.94 2.74
CA GLU A 34 -1.03 -9.42 4.06
C GLU A 34 0.13 -9.95 4.90
N ASN A 35 1.04 -10.72 4.30
CA ASN A 35 2.22 -11.24 4.98
C ASN A 35 3.19 -10.13 5.41
N LEU A 36 3.39 -9.09 4.60
CA LEU A 36 4.21 -7.93 4.94
C LEU A 36 3.66 -7.19 6.16
N PHE A 37 2.35 -6.97 6.20
CA PHE A 37 1.70 -6.22 7.28
C PHE A 37 1.39 -7.07 8.51
N SER A 38 1.32 -8.40 8.41
CA SER A 38 1.07 -9.32 9.53
C SER A 38 2.10 -9.20 10.68
N LYS A 39 3.30 -8.74 10.36
CA LYS A 39 4.41 -8.53 11.32
C LYS A 39 4.43 -7.12 11.89
N THR A 40 3.53 -6.25 11.43
CA THR A 40 3.47 -4.85 11.83
C THR A 40 2.28 -4.61 12.76
N SER A 41 2.34 -3.53 13.55
CA SER A 41 1.19 -3.06 14.32
C SER A 41 0.44 -1.93 13.61
N LEU A 42 0.64 -1.77 12.30
CA LEU A 42 0.07 -0.66 11.52
C LEU A 42 -1.43 -0.85 11.27
N PHE A 43 -1.85 -2.09 11.05
CA PHE A 43 -3.24 -2.47 10.82
C PHE A 43 -3.56 -3.71 11.64
N ASN A 44 -4.78 -3.82 12.15
CA ASN A 44 -5.29 -5.14 12.52
C ASN A 44 -5.76 -5.90 11.25
N HIS A 45 -6.00 -7.20 11.39
CA HIS A 45 -6.34 -8.05 10.24
C HIS A 45 -7.62 -7.61 9.51
N GLU A 46 -8.70 -7.29 10.24
CA GLU A 46 -9.97 -6.86 9.64
C GLU A 46 -9.83 -5.49 8.95
N GLU A 47 -9.07 -4.56 9.55
CA GLU A 47 -8.77 -3.26 8.96
C GLU A 47 -7.95 -3.39 7.67
N LEU A 48 -6.94 -4.25 7.68
CA LEU A 48 -6.09 -4.49 6.52
C LEU A 48 -6.91 -5.08 5.36
N GLN A 49 -7.72 -6.10 5.64
CA GLN A 49 -8.57 -6.74 4.64
C GLN A 49 -9.52 -5.72 3.99
N SER A 50 -10.20 -4.92 4.83
CA SER A 50 -11.15 -3.90 4.38
C SER A 50 -10.49 -2.83 3.50
N GLU A 51 -9.29 -2.37 3.86
CA GLU A 51 -8.55 -1.41 3.02
C GLU A 51 -8.03 -2.04 1.73
N LEU A 52 -7.57 -3.30 1.74
CA LEU A 52 -7.14 -4.00 0.53
C LEU A 52 -8.29 -4.24 -0.45
N ASP A 53 -9.47 -4.62 0.04
CA ASP A 53 -10.68 -4.77 -0.78
C ASP A 53 -11.04 -3.44 -1.46
N LYS A 54 -10.98 -2.35 -0.70
CA LYS A 54 -11.24 -1.01 -1.22
C LYS A 54 -10.21 -0.58 -2.26
N LEU A 55 -8.92 -0.77 -2.01
CA LEU A 55 -7.85 -0.43 -2.96
C LEU A 55 -7.99 -1.26 -4.24
N THR A 56 -8.36 -2.54 -4.11
CA THR A 56 -8.63 -3.43 -5.25
C THR A 56 -9.81 -2.94 -6.08
N GLU A 57 -10.89 -2.50 -5.44
CA GLU A 57 -12.04 -1.92 -6.14
C GLU A 57 -11.66 -0.62 -6.87
N GLU A 58 -10.99 0.33 -6.19
CA GLU A 58 -10.56 1.61 -6.77
C GLU A 58 -9.59 1.41 -7.95
N PHE A 59 -8.63 0.51 -7.81
CA PHE A 59 -7.66 0.19 -8.86
C PHE A 59 -8.33 -0.41 -10.10
N ASN A 60 -9.28 -1.33 -9.90
CA ASN A 60 -10.00 -1.98 -11.00
C ASN A 60 -10.99 -1.05 -11.70
N GLN A 61 -11.52 -0.04 -11.00
CA GLN A 61 -12.40 0.97 -11.60
C GLN A 61 -11.63 1.88 -12.56
N ASN A 62 -10.45 2.37 -12.17
CA ASN A 62 -9.62 3.23 -13.02
C ASN A 62 -8.15 3.26 -12.57
N THR A 63 -7.37 2.30 -13.06
CA THR A 63 -5.93 2.15 -12.74
C THR A 63 -5.12 3.43 -12.96
N ASP A 64 -5.26 4.06 -14.13
CA ASP A 64 -4.51 5.28 -14.48
C ASP A 64 -4.80 6.43 -13.51
N HIS A 65 -6.06 6.56 -13.09
CA HIS A 65 -6.47 7.57 -12.13
C HIS A 65 -5.93 7.26 -10.74
N PHE A 66 -6.08 6.01 -10.28
CA PHE A 66 -5.61 5.54 -8.98
C PHE A 66 -4.11 5.80 -8.80
N ILE A 67 -3.28 5.43 -9.79
CA ILE A 67 -1.83 5.64 -9.75
C ILE A 67 -1.48 7.13 -9.69
N LYS A 68 -2.16 7.98 -10.48
CA LYS A 68 -1.94 9.43 -10.47
C LYS A 68 -2.34 10.05 -9.12
N GLU A 69 -3.45 9.61 -8.54
CA GLU A 69 -3.89 10.08 -7.22
C GLU A 69 -2.89 9.69 -6.14
N TYR A 70 -2.45 8.44 -6.10
CA TYR A 70 -1.42 7.98 -5.18
C TYR A 70 -0.12 8.80 -5.29
N LEU A 71 0.37 9.04 -6.51
CA LEU A 71 1.57 9.86 -6.71
C LEU A 71 1.36 11.32 -6.26
N SER A 72 0.16 11.86 -6.48
CA SER A 72 -0.20 13.21 -6.00
C SER A 72 -0.28 13.27 -4.48
N GLU A 73 -0.82 12.24 -3.82
CA GLU A 73 -0.86 12.13 -2.36
C GLU A 73 0.56 12.06 -1.78
N LEU A 74 1.44 11.26 -2.37
CA LEU A 74 2.86 11.20 -1.99
C LEU A 74 3.55 12.55 -2.14
N GLN A 75 3.35 13.23 -3.27
CA GLN A 75 3.97 14.53 -3.54
C GLN A 75 3.47 15.63 -2.58
N GLY A 76 2.19 15.57 -2.20
CA GLY A 76 1.55 16.54 -1.31
C GLY A 76 1.72 16.25 0.18
N ALA A 77 2.28 15.09 0.56
CA ALA A 77 2.41 14.70 1.95
C ALA A 77 3.57 15.44 2.65
N ASP A 78 3.28 16.05 3.80
CA ASP A 78 4.31 16.62 4.69
C ASP A 78 4.97 15.48 5.49
N LEU A 79 6.03 14.92 4.90
CA LEU A 79 6.75 13.77 5.43
C LEU A 79 8.16 14.19 5.87
N SER A 80 8.54 13.80 7.07
CA SER A 80 9.94 13.82 7.51
C SER A 80 10.78 12.84 6.70
N GLU A 81 12.10 13.07 6.65
CA GLU A 81 13.05 12.19 5.96
C GLU A 81 12.94 10.73 6.43
N SER A 82 12.74 10.49 7.74
CA SER A 82 12.53 9.15 8.28
C SER A 82 11.27 8.48 7.74
N GLN A 83 10.20 9.24 7.51
CA GLN A 83 8.94 8.70 6.97
C GLN A 83 9.06 8.42 5.47
N GLN A 84 9.76 9.28 4.73
CA GLN A 84 10.09 9.04 3.32
C GLN A 84 10.94 7.77 3.15
N LEU A 85 11.96 7.59 4.00
CA LEU A 85 12.78 6.38 4.02
C LEU A 85 11.96 5.13 4.36
N GLN A 86 10.96 5.25 5.23
CA GLN A 86 10.06 4.14 5.54
C GLN A 86 9.25 3.71 4.31
N ILE A 87 8.68 4.66 3.56
CA ILE A 87 7.95 4.37 2.30
C ILE A 87 8.87 3.71 1.27
N ILE A 88 10.07 4.25 1.05
CA ILE A 88 11.05 3.68 0.12
C ILE A 88 11.44 2.25 0.53
N LYS A 89 11.70 2.05 1.84
CA LYS A 89 12.02 0.72 2.37
C LYS A 89 10.88 -0.26 2.11
N THR A 90 9.64 0.14 2.37
CA THR A 90 8.46 -0.68 2.08
C THR A 90 8.38 -1.06 0.61
N ALA A 91 8.58 -0.12 -0.32
CA ALA A 91 8.61 -0.44 -1.75
C ALA A 91 9.65 -1.53 -2.10
N ILE A 92 10.87 -1.39 -1.56
CA ILE A 92 11.96 -2.37 -1.78
C ILE A 92 11.61 -3.73 -1.16
N GLU A 93 11.06 -3.76 0.05
CA GLU A 93 10.66 -5.01 0.73
C GLU A 93 9.53 -5.71 -0.02
N THR A 94 8.56 -4.96 -0.56
CA THR A 94 7.50 -5.51 -1.39
C THR A 94 8.03 -6.13 -2.68
N ILE A 95 8.84 -5.39 -3.44
CA ILE A 95 9.40 -5.90 -4.71
C ILE A 95 10.21 -7.18 -4.49
N LYS A 96 10.93 -7.28 -3.37
CA LYS A 96 11.68 -8.49 -3.00
C LYS A 96 10.81 -9.67 -2.52
N ALA A 97 9.60 -9.40 -2.05
CA ALA A 97 8.68 -10.44 -1.59
C ALA A 97 7.85 -11.01 -2.76
N ASP A 98 7.76 -10.28 -3.86
CA ASP A 98 7.13 -10.66 -5.11
C ASP A 98 8.06 -11.49 -6.04
N GLU A 99 9.39 -11.37 -5.87
CA GLU A 99 10.41 -12.27 -6.44
C GLU A 99 10.49 -13.65 -5.75
#